data_AF-H0HVT8-F1
#
_entry.id   AF-H0HVT8-F1
#
_cell.length_a   1.000
_cell.length_b   1.000
_cell.length_c   1.000
_cell.angle_alpha   90.00
_cell.angle_beta   90.00
_cell.angle_gamma   90.00
#
_symmetry.space_group_name_H-M   'P 1'
#
loop_
_entity.id
_entity.type
_entity.pdbx_description
1 polymer ?
#
loop_
_entity_poly.entity_id
_entity_poly.type
_entity_poly.pdbx_seq_one_letter_code
_entity_poly.pdbx_strand_id
1 'polypeptide(L)'
;PTALPVRYGGRTVDPDMQRAVVLFISSFFVIWAIGTILLAATGLDLMTAMTSVLTALTNVGPGLGDIIGPSGNFSTLPEAAKWLLPIWMLLGRLEILAVLVIFTPTFWAR
;
A
#
# COMPACT_ATOMS: atom_id res chain seq x y z
N PRO A 1 -6.86 -32.71 10.98
CA PRO A 1 -5.82 -31.73 10.60
C PRO A 1 -5.51 -30.81 11.79
N THR A 2 -4.39 -31.07 12.46
CA THR A 2 -3.96 -30.42 13.69
C THR A 2 -3.36 -29.06 13.37
N ALA A 3 -4.13 -27.98 13.52
CA ALA A 3 -3.61 -26.63 13.36
C ALA A 3 -2.67 -26.32 14.53
N LEU A 4 -1.36 -26.28 14.25
CA LEU A 4 -0.36 -25.90 15.24
C LEU A 4 -0.58 -24.42 15.61
N PRO A 5 -0.76 -24.09 16.91
CA PRO A 5 -0.98 -22.71 17.31
C PRO A 5 0.28 -21.89 16.99
N VAL A 6 0.11 -20.81 16.21
CA VAL A 6 1.17 -19.84 15.92
C VAL A 6 1.53 -19.15 17.24
N ARG A 7 2.77 -19.31 17.69
CA ARG A 7 3.29 -18.71 18.93
C ARG A 7 4.30 -17.63 18.57
N TYR A 8 4.15 -16.45 19.15
CA TYR A 8 5.11 -15.36 19.04
C TYR A 8 5.58 -14.99 20.46
N GLY A 9 6.88 -15.12 20.73
CA GLY A 9 7.47 -14.75 22.02
C GLY A 9 6.90 -15.46 23.27
N GLY A 10 6.32 -16.66 23.12
CA GLY A 10 5.74 -17.43 24.24
C GLY A 10 4.23 -17.25 24.47
N ARG A 11 3.59 -16.29 23.79
CA ARG A 11 2.13 -16.09 23.80
C ARG A 11 1.49 -16.75 22.57
N THR A 12 0.33 -17.37 22.75
CA THR A 12 -0.49 -17.87 21.63
C THR A 12 -1.07 -16.67 20.89
N VAL A 13 -0.79 -16.57 19.59
CA VAL A 13 -1.39 -15.53 18.76
C VAL A 13 -2.86 -15.86 18.59
N ASP A 14 -3.72 -14.96 19.06
CA ASP A 14 -5.16 -15.11 18.99
C ASP A 14 -5.60 -15.24 17.51
N PRO A 15 -6.53 -16.17 17.18
CA PRO A 15 -7.03 -16.33 15.81
C PRO A 15 -7.52 -15.02 15.17
N ASP A 16 -8.04 -14.08 15.97
CA ASP A 16 -8.49 -12.77 15.51
C ASP A 16 -7.32 -11.90 15.02
N MET A 17 -6.15 -11.99 15.68
CA MET A 17 -4.95 -11.27 15.25
C MET A 17 -4.38 -11.83 13.94
N GLN A 18 -4.44 -13.15 13.74
CA GLN A 18 -4.04 -13.76 12.47
C GLN A 18 -4.94 -13.28 11.32
N ARG A 19 -6.26 -13.23 11.54
CA ARG A 19 -7.22 -12.68 10.56
C ARG A 19 -6.93 -11.22 10.25
N ALA A 20 -6.65 -10.40 11.26
CA ALA A 20 -6.31 -8.99 11.06
C ALA A 20 -5.06 -8.80 10.19
N VAL A 21 -4.01 -9.61 10.41
CA VAL A 21 -2.78 -9.56 9.58
C VAL A 21 -3.05 -10.00 8.14
N VAL A 22 -3.82 -11.06 7.93
CA VAL A 22 -4.17 -11.51 6.57
C VAL A 22 -4.99 -10.44 5.84
N LEU A 23 -6.00 -9.86 6.50
CA LEU A 23 -6.79 -8.76 5.94
C LEU A 23 -5.91 -7.57 5.59
N PHE A 24 -4.97 -7.19 6.46
CA PHE A 24 -4.02 -6.12 6.19
C PHE A 24 -3.21 -6.38 4.92
N ILE A 25 -2.58 -7.55 4.82
CA ILE A 25 -1.73 -7.91 3.68
C ILE A 25 -2.56 -7.96 2.40
N SER A 26 -3.73 -8.59 2.42
CA SER A 26 -4.62 -8.65 1.26
C SER A 26 -5.05 -7.26 0.80
N SER A 27 -5.46 -6.39 1.71
CA SER A 27 -5.85 -5.03 1.40
C SER A 27 -4.70 -4.18 0.88
N PHE A 28 -3.49 -4.33 1.43
CA PHE A 28 -2.28 -3.67 0.92
C PHE A 28 -2.09 -3.97 -0.57
N PHE A 29 -2.17 -5.24 -0.96
CA PHE A 29 -2.00 -5.64 -2.37
C PHE A 29 -3.12 -5.11 -3.28
N VAL A 30 -4.36 -5.08 -2.81
CA VAL A 30 -5.49 -4.52 -3.57
C VAL A 30 -5.29 -3.02 -3.83
N ILE A 31 -4.94 -2.28 -2.79
CA ILE A 31 -4.66 -0.84 -2.86
C ILE A 31 -3.48 -0.57 -3.80
N TRP A 32 -2.40 -1.33 -3.67
CA TRP A 32 -1.24 -1.24 -4.53
C TRP A 32 -1.57 -1.54 -6.00
N ALA A 33 -2.39 -2.56 -6.27
CA ALA A 33 -2.83 -2.89 -7.62
C ALA A 33 -3.69 -1.77 -8.23
N ILE A 34 -4.64 -1.21 -7.47
CA ILE A 34 -5.48 -0.09 -7.92
C ILE A 34 -4.62 1.14 -8.23
N GLY A 35 -3.71 1.51 -7.33
CA GLY A 35 -2.80 2.63 -7.56
C GLY A 35 -1.92 2.42 -8.78
N THR A 36 -1.46 1.19 -9.01
CA THR A 36 -0.64 0.84 -10.17
C THR A 36 -1.41 1.07 -11.47
N ILE A 37 -2.65 0.58 -11.54
CA ILE A 37 -3.51 0.76 -12.71
C ILE A 37 -3.78 2.24 -12.97
N LEU A 38 -4.06 3.01 -11.91
CA LEU A 38 -4.31 4.46 -12.02
C LEU A 38 -3.08 5.22 -12.52
N LEU A 39 -1.88 4.91 -12.03
CA LEU A 39 -0.66 5.53 -12.53
C LEU A 39 -0.29 5.05 -13.94
N ALA A 40 -0.48 3.77 -14.26
CA ALA A 40 -0.26 3.27 -15.62
C ALA A 40 -1.20 3.96 -16.63
N ALA A 41 -2.45 4.26 -16.23
CA ALA A 41 -3.40 5.02 -17.04
C ALA A 41 -2.97 6.47 -17.32
N THR A 42 -2.00 7.02 -16.57
CA THR A 42 -1.41 8.35 -16.87
C THR A 42 -0.35 8.32 -17.98
N GLY A 43 -0.08 7.15 -18.56
CA GLY A 43 0.93 6.97 -19.62
C GLY A 43 2.32 6.59 -19.10
N LEU A 44 2.43 6.21 -17.82
CA LEU A 44 3.66 5.70 -17.25
C LEU A 44 3.88 4.24 -17.61
N ASP A 45 5.14 3.88 -17.82
CA ASP A 45 5.53 2.48 -17.97
C ASP A 45 5.10 1.66 -16.73
N LEU A 46 4.72 0.40 -16.95
CA LEU A 46 4.16 -0.45 -15.89
C LEU A 46 5.14 -0.63 -14.73
N MET A 47 6.43 -0.79 -15.03
CA MET A 47 7.46 -0.92 -13.98
C MET A 47 7.56 0.36 -13.16
N THR A 48 7.53 1.52 -13.83
CA THR A 48 7.56 2.84 -13.21
C THR A 48 6.31 3.08 -12.35
N ALA A 49 5.13 2.73 -12.84
CA ALA A 49 3.87 2.87 -12.12
C ALA A 49 3.81 1.97 -10.87
N MET A 50 4.16 0.69 -11.01
CA MET A 50 4.18 -0.26 -9.89
C MET A 50 5.09 0.18 -8.76
N THR A 51 6.30 0.62 -9.11
CA THR A 51 7.34 0.94 -8.13
C THR A 51 7.09 2.31 -7.50
N SER A 52 6.50 3.25 -8.24
CA SER A 52 5.99 4.53 -7.74
C SER A 52 4.94 4.35 -6.63
N VAL A 53 3.95 3.50 -6.87
CA VAL A 53 2.88 3.26 -5.88
C VAL A 53 3.44 2.52 -4.67
N LEU A 54 4.32 1.54 -4.90
CA LEU A 54 4.94 0.79 -3.81
C LEU A 54 5.79 1.70 -2.92
N THR A 55 6.61 2.58 -3.50
CA THR A 55 7.46 3.51 -2.74
C THR A 55 6.63 4.59 -2.05
N ALA A 56 5.53 5.05 -2.66
CA ALA A 56 4.58 5.98 -2.03
C ALA A 56 3.85 5.33 -0.84
N LEU A 57 3.29 4.12 -1.01
CA LEU A 57 2.60 3.39 0.07
C LEU A 57 3.53 3.04 1.23
N THR A 58 4.78 2.73 0.95
CA THR A 58 5.78 2.42 1.99
C THR A 58 6.51 3.65 2.52
N ASN A 59 6.27 4.83 1.94
CA ASN A 59 6.97 6.08 2.23
C ASN A 59 8.51 5.94 2.18
N VAL A 60 9.03 5.11 1.27
CA VAL A 60 10.48 4.84 1.12
C VAL A 60 11.16 5.98 0.37
N GLY A 61 10.53 6.53 -0.66
CA GLY A 61 11.02 7.68 -1.42
C GLY A 61 11.44 7.30 -2.86
N PRO A 62 12.58 6.63 -3.08
CA PRO A 62 13.03 6.25 -4.42
C PRO A 62 12.24 5.06 -4.98
N GLY A 63 11.89 5.14 -6.27
CA GLY A 63 11.29 4.05 -7.03
C GLY A 63 12.35 3.24 -7.78
N LEU A 64 11.90 2.33 -8.65
CA LEU A 64 12.75 1.60 -9.59
C LEU A 64 12.39 2.03 -11.03
N GLY A 65 13.41 2.30 -11.85
CA GLY A 65 13.29 2.76 -13.24
C GLY A 65 14.09 4.02 -13.52
N ASP A 66 14.26 4.38 -14.79
CA ASP A 66 15.13 5.50 -15.20
C ASP A 66 14.57 6.89 -14.80
N ILE A 67 13.25 6.98 -14.61
CA ILE A 67 12.55 8.26 -14.35
C ILE A 67 12.49 8.59 -12.84
N ILE A 68 12.37 7.58 -11.99
CA ILE A 68 12.10 7.67 -10.52
C ILE A 68 13.11 6.89 -9.69
N GLY A 69 14.16 6.38 -10.32
CA GLY A 69 15.30 5.76 -9.66
C GLY A 69 16.16 6.76 -8.89
N PRO A 70 17.28 6.31 -8.29
CA PRO A 70 18.14 7.12 -7.43
C PRO A 70 18.71 8.39 -8.10
N SER A 71 18.78 8.39 -9.43
CA SER A 71 19.23 9.49 -10.28
C SER A 71 18.09 10.18 -11.05
N GLY A 72 16.86 9.69 -10.92
CA GLY A 72 15.65 10.22 -11.55
C GLY A 72 14.97 11.28 -10.68
N ASN A 73 13.99 12.01 -11.24
CA ASN A 73 13.25 13.04 -10.52
C ASN A 73 11.75 12.95 -10.82
N PHE A 74 10.91 13.13 -9.79
CA PHE A 74 9.44 13.13 -9.90
C PHE A 74 8.91 14.32 -10.73
N SER A 75 9.76 15.28 -11.09
CA SER A 75 9.40 16.45 -11.91
C SER A 75 8.94 16.11 -13.32
N THR A 76 9.46 15.02 -13.90
CA THR A 76 9.16 14.57 -15.28
C THR A 76 7.91 13.70 -15.36
N LEU A 77 7.25 13.44 -14.24
CA LEU A 77 5.98 12.72 -14.21
C LEU A 77 4.83 13.58 -14.78
N PRO A 78 3.82 12.94 -15.39
CA PRO A 78 2.58 13.61 -15.77
C PRO A 78 1.95 14.34 -14.58
N GLU A 79 1.30 15.48 -14.82
CA GLU A 79 0.62 16.26 -13.77
C GLU A 79 -0.38 15.40 -12.97
N ALA A 80 -1.12 14.51 -13.63
CA ALA A 80 -2.03 13.59 -12.97
C ALA A 80 -1.33 12.67 -11.95
N ALA A 81 -0.13 12.16 -12.28
CA ALA A 81 0.64 11.31 -11.38
C ALA A 81 1.15 12.07 -10.15
N LYS A 82 1.50 13.36 -10.31
CA LYS A 82 1.91 14.23 -9.20
C LYS A 82 0.79 14.48 -8.19
N TRP A 83 -0.47 14.48 -8.61
CA TRP A 83 -1.62 14.58 -7.70
C TRP A 83 -1.96 13.25 -7.04
N LEU A 84 -1.79 12.13 -7.74
CA LEU A 84 -2.05 10.79 -7.21
C LEU A 84 -1.02 10.39 -6.15
N LEU A 85 0.26 10.67 -6.35
CA LEU A 85 1.35 10.23 -5.45
C LEU A 85 1.21 10.70 -3.99
N PRO A 86 0.91 11.97 -3.69
CA PRO A 86 0.69 12.45 -2.32
C PRO A 86 -0.48 11.73 -1.63
N ILE A 87 -1.53 11.38 -2.37
CA ILE A 87 -2.67 10.62 -1.84
C ILE A 87 -2.20 9.24 -1.40
N TRP A 88 -1.40 8.56 -2.22
CA TRP A 88 -0.82 7.26 -1.89
C TRP A 88 0.18 7.33 -0.72
N MET A 89 0.96 8.40 -0.61
CA MET A 89 1.87 8.63 0.53
C MET A 89 1.10 8.86 1.83
N LEU A 90 0.05 9.70 1.81
CA LEU A 90 -0.83 9.90 2.96
C LEU A 90 -1.49 8.59 3.39
N LEU A 91 -1.97 7.80 2.42
CA LEU A 91 -2.56 6.49 2.68
C LEU A 91 -1.55 5.52 3.33
N GLY A 92 -0.31 5.51 2.85
CA GLY A 92 0.77 4.74 3.44
C GLY A 92 1.16 5.21 4.86
N ARG A 93 1.15 6.54 5.07
CA ARG A 93 1.60 7.18 6.32
C ARG A 93 0.55 7.09 7.43
N LEU A 94 -0.74 7.06 7.08
CA LEU A 94 -1.85 6.94 8.03
C LEU A 94 -2.10 5.49 8.49
N GLU A 95 -1.22 4.54 8.14
CA GLU A 95 -1.40 3.10 8.29
C GLU A 95 -2.61 2.58 7.49
N ILE A 96 -2.35 1.65 6.58
CA ILE A 96 -3.38 1.05 5.72
C ILE A 96 -4.51 0.42 6.55
N LEU A 97 -4.22 -0.06 7.77
CA LEU A 97 -5.23 -0.53 8.72
C LEU A 97 -6.19 0.56 9.20
N ALA A 98 -5.71 1.75 9.54
CA ALA A 98 -6.58 2.82 10.03
C ALA A 98 -7.53 3.30 8.95
N VAL A 99 -7.05 3.37 7.71
CA VAL A 99 -7.89 3.73 6.56
C VAL A 99 -8.88 2.61 6.25
N LEU A 100 -8.47 1.34 6.31
CA LEU A 100 -9.40 0.22 6.15
C LEU A 100 -10.50 0.21 7.22
N VAL A 101 -10.12 0.50 8.47
CA VAL A 101 -11.05 0.62 9.60
C VAL A 101 -12.06 1.74 9.34
N ILE A 102 -11.61 2.89 8.83
CA ILE A 102 -12.50 3.98 8.42
C ILE A 102 -13.44 3.54 7.30
N PHE A 103 -13.02 2.75 6.32
CA PHE A 103 -13.96 2.28 5.28
C PHE A 103 -14.89 1.14 5.75
N THR A 104 -14.69 0.60 6.96
CA THR A 104 -15.53 -0.46 7.49
C THR A 104 -16.77 0.13 8.19
N PRO A 105 -17.99 -0.30 7.82
CA PRO A 105 -19.24 0.27 8.36
C PRO A 105 -19.39 0.09 9.88
N THR A 106 -18.69 -0.88 10.49
CA THR A 106 -18.65 -1.04 11.97
C THR A 106 -18.02 0.15 12.68
N PHE A 107 -17.15 0.94 12.03
CA PHE A 107 -16.61 2.17 12.59
C PHE A 107 -17.64 3.30 12.62
N TRP A 108 -18.50 3.40 11.60
CA TRP A 108 -19.53 4.43 11.47
C TRP A 108 -20.84 4.09 12.19
N ALA A 109 -20.98 2.85 12.67
CA ALA A 109 -22.20 2.36 13.31
C ALA A 109 -22.34 2.78 14.80
N ARG A 110 -21.59 3.79 15.27
CA ARG A 110 -21.74 4.38 16.61
C ARG A 110 -21.66 5.89 16.58
#